data_AF-A0A0R3A106-F1
#
_entry.id   AF-A0A0R3A106-F1
#
_cell.length_a   1.000
_cell.length_b   1.000
_cell.length_c   1.000
_cell.angle_alpha   90.00
_cell.angle_beta   90.00
_cell.angle_gamma   90.00
#
_symmetry.space_group_name_H-M   'P 1'
#
loop_
_entity.id
_entity.type
_entity.pdbx_description
1 polymer ?
#
loop_
_entity_poly.entity_id
_entity_poly.type
_entity_poly.pdbx_seq_one_letter_code
_entity_poly.pdbx_strand_id
1 'polypeptide(L)'
;MSLQQCANNYCGNNKNMIDGDCHDLDYQAGNKIVLIPPGTSTQCWCVCSCLAVDTPVATPTGTVKVQDIVADTTIVLAAGIDLSWSEQVVGQASFATPGLTEHTLYIQYLLAGEQAPREIVVTRDHPFLIYPDKHLIVAECLQLTDQLYDQGGQPAQVVDIQWGSYSGSFYEFATSMTPPDNDYTNHLVLTNGVVSGDFAIQVFSDLPGPTTVNTRHEVGSDEWQANNPARTQATVLSVGKPAAQALNAITLRTATGHVFTPAQIVVAPDHAADFLPPSQASALKKFAPKHPIGDTYYHQMGDYVLDQFRSLYPDITFHISWYNSIVNAHSYVTEGEKTILLNGGLLRIAGFEYEGICLAIAHEVGHLYGTPDGSPLGVTCEGEADYYGAKIALRKLWFGELYGNFITKSVDQFKLLYSFIPQVSPDLDKAGRAYPSNDCRLDTISAAMAGQPIPACAACGTVDWSTITPGGQGTAVPS
;
A
#
# COMPACT_ATOMS: atom_id res chain seq x y z
N MET A 1 -17.96 7.00 0.72
CA MET A 1 -17.95 6.72 2.17
C MET A 1 -16.64 6.04 2.44
N SER A 2 -15.82 6.54 3.37
CA SER A 2 -14.60 5.83 3.75
C SER A 2 -14.98 4.57 4.51
N LEU A 3 -14.34 3.45 4.17
CA LEU A 3 -14.53 2.19 4.89
C LEU A 3 -13.90 2.32 6.28
N GLN A 4 -14.68 2.07 7.33
CA GLN A 4 -14.23 2.18 8.73
C GLN A 4 -14.04 0.81 9.36
N GLN A 5 -13.24 0.70 10.42
CA GLN A 5 -13.14 -0.53 11.19
C GLN A 5 -14.50 -0.89 11.81
N CYS A 6 -14.79 -2.18 11.93
CA CYS A 6 -16.07 -2.61 12.51
C CYS A 6 -16.16 -2.22 13.99
N ALA A 7 -17.20 -1.48 14.34
CA ALA A 7 -17.44 -0.98 15.69
C ALA A 7 -17.85 -2.10 16.68
N ASN A 8 -17.98 -1.73 17.96
CA ASN A 8 -18.58 -2.56 19.02
C ASN A 8 -17.91 -3.93 19.22
N ASN A 9 -16.59 -4.00 19.07
CA ASN A 9 -15.83 -5.25 19.16
C ASN A 9 -16.32 -6.35 18.20
N TYR A 10 -16.89 -5.96 17.06
CA TYR A 10 -17.34 -6.95 16.08
C TYR A 10 -16.18 -7.84 15.63
N CYS A 11 -14.99 -7.24 15.40
CA CYS A 11 -13.81 -8.00 15.00
C CYS A 11 -13.36 -9.01 16.06
N GLY A 12 -13.27 -8.62 17.34
CA GLY A 12 -12.90 -9.55 18.41
C GLY A 12 -13.95 -10.64 18.64
N ASN A 13 -15.24 -10.28 18.65
CA ASN A 13 -16.34 -11.24 18.88
C ASN A 13 -16.49 -12.28 17.75
N ASN A 14 -16.08 -11.94 16.53
CA ASN A 14 -16.21 -12.82 15.36
C ASN A 14 -14.86 -13.31 14.85
N LYS A 15 -13.79 -13.22 15.67
CA LYS A 15 -12.41 -13.44 15.22
C LYS A 15 -12.19 -14.79 14.56
N ASN A 16 -12.68 -15.87 15.17
CA ASN A 16 -12.54 -17.22 14.61
C ASN A 16 -13.19 -17.37 13.22
N MET A 17 -14.31 -16.67 12.97
CA MET A 17 -14.97 -16.68 11.66
C MET A 17 -14.16 -15.84 10.67
N ILE A 18 -13.75 -14.64 11.08
CA ILE A 18 -12.92 -13.74 10.28
C ILE A 18 -11.61 -14.40 9.86
N ASP A 19 -10.96 -15.13 10.75
CA ASP A 19 -9.73 -15.86 10.45
C ASP A 19 -9.97 -17.00 9.46
N GLY A 20 -11.11 -17.70 9.59
CA GLY A 20 -11.55 -18.69 8.60
C GLY A 20 -11.78 -18.07 7.23
N ASP A 21 -12.48 -16.93 7.17
CA ASP A 21 -12.74 -16.21 5.92
C ASP A 21 -11.44 -15.69 5.28
N CYS A 22 -10.53 -15.11 6.08
CA CYS A 22 -9.22 -14.67 5.60
C CYS A 22 -8.40 -15.84 5.03
N HIS A 23 -8.41 -16.99 5.71
CA HIS A 23 -7.78 -18.21 5.22
C HIS A 23 -8.39 -18.67 3.88
N ASP A 24 -9.71 -18.76 3.80
CA ASP A 24 -10.41 -19.28 2.62
C ASP A 24 -10.32 -18.33 1.41
N LEU A 25 -10.11 -17.04 1.65
CA LEU A 25 -9.86 -16.02 0.64
C LEU A 25 -8.37 -15.84 0.30
N ASP A 26 -7.46 -16.60 0.92
CA ASP A 26 -6.00 -16.47 0.79
C ASP A 26 -5.49 -15.05 1.14
N TYR A 27 -6.15 -14.40 2.10
CA TYR A 27 -5.75 -13.08 2.59
C TYR A 27 -4.59 -13.21 3.57
N GLN A 28 -3.53 -12.47 3.27
CA GLN A 28 -2.35 -12.34 4.14
C GLN A 28 -2.67 -11.47 5.37
N ALA A 29 -1.85 -11.56 6.41
CA ALA A 29 -1.99 -10.70 7.59
C ALA A 29 -1.95 -9.20 7.21
N GLY A 30 -2.65 -8.35 7.95
CA GLY A 30 -2.76 -6.92 7.63
C GLY A 30 -3.77 -6.58 6.53
N ASN A 31 -4.27 -7.56 5.77
CA ASN A 31 -5.32 -7.33 4.78
C ASN A 31 -6.66 -7.04 5.46
N LYS A 32 -7.43 -6.12 4.86
CA LYS A 32 -8.74 -5.75 5.35
C LYS A 32 -9.79 -6.70 4.77
N ILE A 33 -10.50 -7.41 5.64
CA ILE A 33 -11.72 -8.11 5.24
C ILE A 33 -12.91 -7.16 5.34
N VAL A 34 -13.61 -6.93 4.24
CA VAL A 34 -14.79 -6.06 4.21
C VAL A 34 -16.02 -6.86 4.61
N LEU A 35 -16.70 -6.42 5.66
CA LEU A 35 -17.85 -7.10 6.26
C LEU A 35 -19.06 -6.17 6.30
N ILE A 36 -20.26 -6.77 6.31
CA ILE A 36 -21.53 -6.08 6.56
C ILE A 36 -22.13 -6.70 7.81
N PRO A 37 -21.92 -6.09 9.00
CA PRO A 37 -22.45 -6.63 10.25
C PRO A 37 -23.97 -6.80 10.21
N PRO A 38 -24.53 -7.88 10.78
CA PRO A 38 -25.97 -8.12 10.82
C PRO A 38 -26.74 -6.93 11.41
N GLY A 39 -27.84 -6.55 10.76
CA GLY A 39 -28.69 -5.43 11.21
C GLY A 39 -28.14 -4.05 10.86
N THR A 40 -27.05 -3.97 10.10
CA THR A 40 -26.49 -2.71 9.58
C THR A 40 -26.49 -2.72 8.05
N SER A 41 -26.51 -1.53 7.43
CA SER A 41 -26.22 -1.35 6.00
C SER A 41 -24.80 -0.82 5.75
N THR A 42 -24.01 -0.65 6.81
CA THR A 42 -22.70 -0.02 6.76
C THR A 42 -21.65 -1.09 6.59
N GLN A 43 -20.85 -0.96 5.53
CA GLN A 43 -19.67 -1.78 5.34
C GLN A 43 -18.58 -1.32 6.32
N CYS A 44 -17.88 -2.27 6.91
CA CYS A 44 -16.73 -2.03 7.76
C CYS A 44 -15.63 -3.04 7.49
N TRP A 45 -14.47 -2.86 8.10
CA TRP A 45 -13.35 -3.79 7.96
C TRP A 45 -12.87 -4.36 9.30
N CYS A 46 -12.29 -5.56 9.23
CA CYS A 46 -11.45 -6.13 10.28
C CYS A 46 -10.06 -6.44 9.70
N VAL A 47 -9.04 -6.41 10.55
CA VAL A 47 -7.66 -6.77 10.20
C VAL A 47 -7.20 -7.90 11.12
N CYS A 48 -6.45 -8.85 10.57
CA CYS A 48 -5.71 -9.85 11.33
C CYS A 48 -4.30 -9.27 11.57
N SER A 49 -3.91 -8.98 12.81
CA SER A 49 -2.68 -8.22 13.09
C SER A 49 -1.93 -8.70 14.32
N CYS A 50 -0.60 -8.73 14.22
CA CYS A 50 0.21 -9.77 14.84
C CYS A 50 1.72 -9.49 14.87
N LEU A 51 2.42 -10.31 15.66
CA LEU A 51 3.86 -10.50 15.69
C LEU A 51 4.31 -11.51 14.64
N ALA A 52 5.47 -11.31 14.03
CA ALA A 52 6.06 -12.32 13.16
C ALA A 52 6.39 -13.61 13.93
N VAL A 53 6.33 -14.75 13.24
CA VAL A 53 6.77 -16.06 13.74
C VAL A 53 8.16 -16.00 14.40
N ASP A 54 8.41 -16.87 15.37
CA ASP A 54 9.64 -16.92 16.16
C ASP A 54 9.89 -15.70 17.06
N THR A 55 8.98 -14.71 17.10
CA THR A 55 9.05 -13.61 18.07
C THR A 55 9.01 -14.16 19.50
N PRO A 56 10.03 -13.89 20.34
CA PRO A 56 10.02 -14.31 21.74
C PRO A 56 9.01 -13.50 22.57
N VAL A 57 8.21 -14.18 23.37
CA VAL A 57 7.27 -13.59 24.33
C VAL A 57 7.70 -14.01 25.73
N ALA A 58 7.77 -13.08 26.68
CA ALA A 58 8.22 -13.39 28.04
C ALA A 58 7.21 -14.27 28.80
N THR A 59 7.75 -15.22 29.55
CA THR A 59 7.04 -16.12 30.47
C THR A 59 7.71 -16.04 31.85
N PRO A 60 7.08 -16.54 32.91
CA PRO A 60 7.67 -16.49 34.25
C PRO A 60 9.06 -17.18 34.35
N THR A 61 9.32 -18.16 33.49
CA THR A 61 10.53 -18.97 33.50
C THR A 61 11.51 -18.68 32.36
N GLY A 62 11.23 -17.70 31.49
CA GLY A 62 12.04 -17.42 30.31
C GLY A 62 11.22 -16.82 29.17
N THR A 63 11.35 -17.37 27.97
CA THR A 63 10.56 -16.94 26.80
C THR A 63 9.92 -18.14 26.10
N VAL A 64 8.79 -17.89 25.45
CA VAL A 64 8.12 -18.81 24.51
C VAL A 64 8.08 -18.14 23.14
N LYS A 65 8.16 -18.92 22.06
CA LYS A 65 7.97 -18.35 20.72
C LYS A 65 6.48 -18.08 20.51
N VAL A 66 6.13 -17.01 19.81
CA VAL A 66 4.73 -16.60 19.65
C VAL A 66 3.84 -17.70 19.06
N GLN A 67 4.36 -18.53 18.14
CA GLN A 67 3.60 -19.64 17.56
C GLN A 67 3.35 -20.82 18.51
N ASP A 68 4.11 -20.91 19.60
CA ASP A 68 3.97 -21.96 20.60
C ASP A 68 2.99 -21.54 21.73
N ILE A 69 2.39 -20.35 21.62
CA ILE A 69 1.35 -19.88 22.53
C ILE A 69 0.05 -20.59 22.23
N VAL A 70 -0.50 -21.27 23.24
CA VAL A 70 -1.77 -21.99 23.18
C VAL A 70 -2.75 -21.33 24.15
N ALA A 71 -3.92 -20.94 23.65
CA ALA A 71 -4.99 -20.38 24.47
C ALA A 71 -5.37 -21.33 25.63
N ASP A 72 -5.75 -20.75 26.75
CA ASP A 72 -6.11 -21.40 28.01
C ASP A 72 -5.01 -22.28 28.64
N THR A 73 -3.79 -22.29 28.08
CA THR A 73 -2.70 -23.18 28.50
C THR A 73 -1.42 -22.42 28.78
N THR A 74 -0.98 -21.55 27.86
CA THR A 74 0.30 -20.86 27.98
C THR A 74 0.20 -19.70 28.97
N ILE A 75 1.18 -19.61 29.88
CA ILE A 75 1.31 -18.50 30.83
C ILE A 75 2.37 -17.52 30.33
N VAL A 76 2.02 -16.25 30.23
CA VAL A 76 2.91 -15.15 29.83
C VAL A 76 3.05 -14.13 30.97
N LEU A 77 4.06 -13.28 30.89
CA LEU A 77 4.15 -12.10 31.74
C LEU A 77 3.38 -10.95 31.10
N ALA A 78 2.47 -10.36 31.87
CA ALA A 78 1.74 -9.17 31.48
C ALA A 78 1.71 -8.13 32.61
N ALA A 79 1.55 -6.86 32.25
CA ALA A 79 1.51 -5.72 33.15
C ALA A 79 0.46 -4.69 32.69
N GLY A 80 0.25 -3.66 33.51
CA GLY A 80 -0.32 -2.39 33.07
C GLY A 80 0.77 -1.34 32.82
N ILE A 81 0.37 -0.09 32.61
CA ILE A 81 1.28 1.06 32.39
C ILE A 81 2.26 1.30 33.54
N ASP A 82 1.96 0.80 34.74
CA ASP A 82 2.85 0.84 35.90
C ASP A 82 4.06 -0.11 35.76
N LEU A 83 4.00 -1.04 34.81
CA LEU A 83 4.97 -2.11 34.56
C LEU A 83 5.07 -3.10 35.73
N SER A 84 3.98 -3.27 36.50
CA SER A 84 3.86 -4.32 37.51
C SER A 84 3.56 -5.66 36.85
N TRP A 85 4.61 -6.43 36.56
CA TRP A 85 4.51 -7.73 35.89
C TRP A 85 3.83 -8.79 36.76
N SER A 86 2.88 -9.51 36.15
CA SER A 86 2.17 -10.64 36.73
C SER A 86 2.01 -11.77 35.73
N GLU A 87 1.78 -12.99 36.24
CA GLU A 87 1.53 -14.17 35.40
C GLU A 87 0.08 -14.15 34.90
N GLN A 88 -0.11 -14.29 33.60
CA GLN A 88 -1.43 -14.36 32.97
C GLN A 88 -1.54 -15.57 32.06
N VAL A 89 -2.64 -16.30 32.16
CA VAL A 89 -3.00 -17.33 31.17
C VAL A 89 -3.49 -16.61 29.92
N VAL A 90 -2.99 -17.01 28.76
CA VAL A 90 -3.43 -16.45 27.47
C VAL A 90 -4.86 -16.90 27.19
N GLY A 91 -5.80 -15.96 27.07
CA GLY A 91 -7.21 -16.26 26.80
C GLY A 91 -7.55 -16.39 25.31
N GLN A 92 -6.75 -15.82 24.41
CA GLN A 92 -6.90 -16.02 22.97
C GLN A 92 -5.53 -16.09 22.29
N ALA A 93 -5.42 -16.97 21.29
CA ALA A 93 -4.32 -16.99 20.33
C ALA A 93 -4.86 -17.32 18.93
N SER A 94 -4.35 -16.67 17.91
CA SER A 94 -4.67 -16.94 16.50
C SER A 94 -3.46 -16.69 15.61
N PHE A 95 -3.54 -17.09 14.34
CA PHE A 95 -2.46 -16.94 13.39
C PHE A 95 -2.96 -16.79 11.96
N ALA A 96 -2.14 -16.14 11.13
CA ALA A 96 -2.27 -16.12 9.69
C ALA A 96 -1.40 -17.24 9.06
N THR A 97 -1.89 -17.81 7.96
CA THR A 97 -1.15 -18.82 7.21
C THR A 97 0.22 -18.32 6.75
N PRO A 98 1.21 -19.22 6.63
CA PRO A 98 2.51 -18.84 6.08
C PRO A 98 2.37 -18.26 4.67
N GLY A 99 2.99 -17.11 4.43
CA GLY A 99 2.95 -16.46 3.12
C GLY A 99 3.81 -15.21 3.05
N LEU A 100 3.68 -14.48 1.93
CA LEU A 100 4.30 -13.16 1.79
C LEU A 100 3.32 -12.13 2.34
N THR A 101 3.54 -11.69 3.56
CA THR A 101 2.77 -10.59 4.14
C THR A 101 3.41 -9.26 3.74
N GLU A 102 2.67 -8.46 2.99
CA GLU A 102 3.11 -7.14 2.60
C GLU A 102 2.81 -6.10 3.68
N HIS A 103 3.38 -4.91 3.50
CA HIS A 103 3.16 -3.74 4.35
C HIS A 103 3.61 -3.92 5.81
N THR A 104 4.50 -4.86 6.10
CA THR A 104 5.05 -5.13 7.44
C THR A 104 6.21 -4.20 7.82
N LEU A 105 6.45 -4.03 9.11
CA LEU A 105 7.52 -3.20 9.64
C LEU A 105 8.58 -4.05 10.31
N TYR A 106 9.82 -3.89 9.85
CA TYR A 106 11.03 -4.36 10.51
C TYR A 106 11.58 -3.25 11.40
N ILE A 107 11.71 -3.51 12.70
CA ILE A 107 12.17 -2.53 13.68
C ILE A 107 13.39 -3.10 14.39
N GLN A 108 14.48 -2.32 14.45
CA GLN A 108 15.61 -2.62 15.33
C GLN A 108 15.67 -1.63 16.48
N TYR A 109 16.03 -2.14 17.66
CA TYR A 109 16.22 -1.35 18.85
C TYR A 109 17.36 -1.88 19.72
N LEU A 110 17.95 -1.01 20.53
CA LEU A 110 19.03 -1.33 21.45
C LEU A 110 18.53 -1.23 22.88
N LEU A 111 18.49 -2.35 23.61
CA LEU A 111 18.18 -2.34 25.03
C LEU A 111 19.33 -1.71 25.84
N ALA A 112 18.99 -1.13 26.99
CA ALA A 112 19.98 -0.55 27.90
C ALA A 112 21.00 -1.61 28.34
N GLY A 113 22.29 -1.33 28.08
CA GLY A 113 23.39 -2.22 28.46
C GLY A 113 23.73 -3.31 27.44
N GLU A 114 22.94 -3.49 26.38
CA GLU A 114 23.28 -4.39 25.28
C GLU A 114 24.16 -3.69 24.23
N GLN A 115 25.00 -4.47 23.55
CA GLN A 115 25.88 -3.97 22.47
C GLN A 115 25.32 -4.27 21.08
N ALA A 116 24.49 -5.30 20.97
CA ALA A 116 23.87 -5.72 19.72
C ALA A 116 22.40 -5.29 19.70
N PRO A 117 21.89 -4.73 18.60
CA PRO A 117 20.48 -4.43 18.49
C PRO A 117 19.68 -5.74 18.44
N ARG A 118 18.48 -5.68 19.01
CA ARG A 118 17.43 -6.66 18.80
C ARG A 118 16.55 -6.21 17.64
N GLU A 119 15.77 -7.14 17.11
CA GLU A 119 14.89 -6.90 15.98
C GLU A 119 13.51 -7.51 16.19
N ILE A 120 12.49 -6.89 15.64
CA ILE A 120 11.14 -7.43 15.62
C ILE A 120 10.49 -7.09 14.28
N VAL A 121 9.72 -8.01 13.75
CA VAL A 121 8.86 -7.75 12.59
C VAL A 121 7.42 -7.82 13.05
N VAL A 122 6.67 -6.77 12.73
CA VAL A 122 5.28 -6.58 13.15
C VAL A 122 4.46 -6.02 12.00
N THR A 123 3.15 -6.18 12.10
CA THR A 123 2.17 -5.41 11.35
C THR A 123 2.16 -3.93 11.78
N ARG A 124 1.56 -3.08 10.96
CA ARG A 124 1.63 -1.60 11.09
C ARG A 124 0.95 -1.05 12.34
N ASP A 125 -0.13 -1.68 12.75
CA ASP A 125 -0.97 -1.34 13.89
C ASP A 125 -0.49 -1.98 15.21
N HIS A 126 0.64 -2.71 15.21
CA HIS A 126 1.17 -3.30 16.44
C HIS A 126 1.58 -2.21 17.45
N PRO A 127 1.08 -2.25 18.69
CA PRO A 127 1.24 -1.15 19.63
C PRO A 127 2.49 -1.30 20.49
N PHE A 128 3.29 -0.23 20.58
CA PHE A 128 4.46 -0.15 21.46
C PHE A 128 4.28 0.91 22.54
N LEU A 129 4.80 0.65 23.74
CA LEU A 129 4.80 1.62 24.83
C LEU A 129 6.00 2.57 24.73
N ILE A 130 5.72 3.86 24.58
CA ILE A 130 6.72 4.91 24.36
C ILE A 130 7.30 5.42 25.69
N TYR A 131 8.63 5.48 25.76
CA TYR A 131 9.40 6.11 26.83
C TYR A 131 9.58 7.62 26.58
N PRO A 132 9.57 8.49 27.62
CA PRO A 132 9.28 8.21 29.03
C PRO A 132 7.79 8.37 29.39
N ASP A 133 6.94 8.63 28.41
CA ASP A 133 5.59 9.16 28.62
C ASP A 133 4.53 8.09 28.90
N LYS A 134 4.86 6.81 28.69
CA LYS A 134 3.99 5.64 28.93
C LYS A 134 2.66 5.69 28.16
N HIS A 135 2.68 6.26 26.96
CA HIS A 135 1.56 6.14 26.02
C HIS A 135 1.86 5.09 24.96
N LEU A 136 0.81 4.46 24.44
CA LEU A 136 0.91 3.53 23.34
C LEU A 136 0.89 4.26 22.01
N ILE A 137 1.66 3.74 21.06
CA ILE A 137 1.59 4.15 19.66
C ILE A 137 1.71 2.93 18.76
N VAL A 138 1.02 2.97 17.62
CA VAL A 138 1.15 1.95 16.58
C VAL A 138 2.52 2.02 15.89
N ALA A 139 3.01 0.86 15.46
CA ALA A 139 4.32 0.69 14.84
C ALA A 139 4.55 1.63 13.64
N GLU A 140 3.51 1.90 12.84
CA GLU A 140 3.59 2.80 11.68
C GLU A 140 3.80 4.27 12.01
N CYS A 141 3.65 4.67 13.28
CA CYS A 141 3.90 6.04 13.72
C CYS A 141 5.25 6.20 14.45
N LEU A 142 6.02 5.12 14.56
CA LEU A 142 7.34 5.16 15.19
C LEU A 142 8.31 6.03 14.39
N GLN A 143 9.16 6.74 15.13
CA GLN A 143 10.24 7.58 14.63
C GLN A 143 11.58 7.04 15.13
N LEU A 144 12.67 7.32 14.42
CA LEU A 144 14.01 6.89 14.89
C LEU A 144 14.47 7.60 16.17
N THR A 145 13.82 8.71 16.53
CA THR A 145 14.06 9.41 17.79
C THR A 145 13.34 8.78 18.99
N ASP A 146 12.42 7.85 18.75
CA ASP A 146 11.65 7.23 19.83
C ASP A 146 12.50 6.26 20.66
N GLN A 147 12.07 6.11 21.90
CA GLN A 147 12.56 5.10 22.83
C GLN A 147 11.37 4.27 23.31
N LEU A 148 11.55 2.97 23.41
CA LEU A 148 10.55 2.04 23.92
C LEU A 148 10.88 1.67 25.37
N TYR A 149 9.90 1.17 26.11
CA TYR A 149 10.18 0.56 27.42
C TYR A 149 10.69 -0.87 27.27
N ASP A 150 11.68 -1.25 28.08
CA ASP A 150 12.03 -2.65 28.34
C ASP A 150 11.32 -3.21 29.59
N GLN A 151 11.56 -4.48 29.93
CA GLN A 151 11.00 -5.13 31.11
C GLN A 151 11.29 -4.39 32.42
N GLY A 152 12.47 -3.80 32.57
CA GLY A 152 12.92 -3.09 33.77
C GLY A 152 12.48 -1.63 33.80
N GLY A 153 11.65 -1.19 32.86
CA GLY A 153 11.25 0.20 32.73
C GLY A 153 12.35 1.12 32.21
N GLN A 154 13.43 0.57 31.63
CA GLN A 154 14.53 1.34 31.03
C GLN A 154 14.25 1.63 29.56
N PRO A 155 14.85 2.68 28.98
CA PRO A 155 14.69 3.00 27.57
C PRO A 155 15.41 1.99 26.68
N ALA A 156 14.73 1.59 25.60
CA ALA A 156 15.25 0.86 24.46
C ALA A 156 15.26 1.79 23.25
N GLN A 157 16.44 2.13 22.73
CA GLN A 157 16.57 3.10 21.64
C GLN A 157 16.15 2.46 20.31
N VAL A 158 15.19 3.04 19.59
CA VAL A 158 14.92 2.62 18.21
C VAL A 158 16.09 3.08 17.33
N VAL A 159 16.68 2.15 16.57
CA VAL A 159 17.87 2.43 15.74
C VAL A 159 17.62 2.21 14.24
N ASP A 160 16.61 1.42 13.87
CA ASP A 160 16.21 1.21 12.48
C ASP A 160 14.72 0.93 12.40
N ILE A 161 14.07 1.45 11.35
CA ILE A 161 12.69 1.11 11.00
C ILE A 161 12.66 1.00 9.48
N GLN A 162 12.19 -0.14 8.98
CA GLN A 162 12.03 -0.40 7.55
C GLN A 162 10.63 -0.93 7.28
N TRP A 163 10.04 -0.43 6.21
CA TRP A 163 8.79 -0.93 5.69
C TRP A 163 9.05 -1.87 4.52
N GLY A 164 8.24 -2.92 4.37
CA GLY A 164 8.42 -3.91 3.31
C GLY A 164 7.51 -5.12 3.48
N SER A 165 7.98 -6.26 3.02
CA SER A 165 7.24 -7.53 3.05
C SER A 165 8.02 -8.58 3.83
N TYR A 166 7.31 -9.47 4.51
CA TYR A 166 7.88 -10.55 5.31
C TYR A 166 7.37 -11.90 4.81
N SER A 167 8.29 -12.86 4.65
CA SER A 167 8.00 -14.23 4.24
C SER A 167 7.94 -15.15 5.45
N GLY A 168 6.74 -15.39 5.96
CA GLY A 168 6.51 -16.20 7.16
C GLY A 168 5.04 -16.15 7.61
N SER A 169 4.81 -16.50 8.86
CA SER A 169 3.49 -16.41 9.50
C SER A 169 3.46 -15.28 10.51
N PHE A 170 2.26 -14.82 10.79
CA PHE A 170 1.96 -13.81 11.79
C PHE A 170 1.04 -14.41 12.86
N TYR A 171 1.33 -14.12 14.12
CA TYR A 171 0.62 -14.64 15.29
C TYR A 171 0.17 -13.51 16.20
N GLU A 172 -1.02 -13.66 16.75
CA GLU A 172 -1.61 -12.76 17.73
C GLU A 172 -2.02 -13.55 18.95
N PHE A 173 -1.98 -12.88 20.08
CA PHE A 173 -2.55 -13.40 21.30
C PHE A 173 -3.02 -12.26 22.19
N ALA A 174 -3.94 -12.56 23.09
CA ALA A 174 -4.38 -11.67 24.14
C ALA A 174 -4.49 -12.44 25.46
N THR A 175 -4.16 -11.79 26.57
CA THR A 175 -4.40 -12.37 27.90
C THR A 175 -5.89 -12.50 28.17
N SER A 176 -6.70 -11.59 27.63
CA SER A 176 -8.16 -11.69 27.60
C SER A 176 -8.74 -10.91 26.42
N MET A 177 -9.96 -11.25 26.00
CA MET A 177 -10.70 -10.48 24.97
C MET A 177 -11.78 -9.58 25.57
N THR A 178 -11.49 -9.05 26.75
CA THR A 178 -12.28 -7.96 27.33
C THR A 178 -11.67 -6.61 26.93
N PRO A 179 -12.49 -5.56 26.74
CA PRO A 179 -11.96 -4.21 26.57
C PRO A 179 -10.97 -3.87 27.69
N PRO A 180 -9.71 -3.49 27.36
CA PRO A 180 -8.74 -3.08 28.37
C PRO A 180 -9.23 -1.84 29.15
N ASP A 181 -8.81 -1.73 30.41
CA ASP A 181 -8.97 -0.49 31.16
C ASP A 181 -7.97 0.58 30.69
N ASN A 182 -8.08 1.80 31.24
CA ASN A 182 -7.20 2.91 30.86
C ASN A 182 -5.73 2.69 31.24
N ASP A 183 -5.44 1.78 32.16
CA ASP A 183 -4.10 1.44 32.62
C ASP A 183 -3.54 0.22 31.89
N TYR A 184 -4.31 -0.35 30.94
CA TYR A 184 -4.01 -1.57 30.21
C TYR A 184 -3.66 -2.74 31.13
N THR A 185 -4.30 -2.84 32.29
CA THR A 185 -3.99 -3.84 33.31
C THR A 185 -4.01 -5.24 32.69
N ASN A 186 -2.88 -5.95 32.76
CA ASN A 186 -2.67 -7.29 32.20
C ASN A 186 -2.67 -7.39 30.66
N HIS A 187 -2.59 -6.27 29.94
CA HIS A 187 -2.58 -6.26 28.47
C HIS A 187 -1.27 -5.76 27.86
N LEU A 188 -0.34 -5.25 28.66
CA LEU A 188 1.02 -4.99 28.19
C LEU A 188 1.90 -6.22 28.37
N VAL A 189 2.55 -6.66 27.30
CA VAL A 189 3.36 -7.87 27.21
C VAL A 189 4.80 -7.54 26.79
N LEU A 190 5.72 -8.48 26.99
CA LEU A 190 7.10 -8.34 26.52
C LEU A 190 7.32 -9.14 25.24
N THR A 191 7.53 -8.42 24.14
CA THR A 191 7.79 -8.98 22.81
C THR A 191 9.23 -8.66 22.43
N ASN A 192 10.06 -9.69 22.41
CA ASN A 192 11.50 -9.62 22.21
C ASN A 192 12.23 -8.59 23.11
N GLY A 193 11.75 -8.44 24.36
CA GLY A 193 12.38 -7.61 25.38
C GLY A 193 11.92 -6.15 25.43
N VAL A 194 11.00 -5.72 24.57
CA VAL A 194 10.32 -4.42 24.67
C VAL A 194 8.84 -4.60 25.03
N VAL A 195 8.28 -3.59 25.69
CA VAL A 195 6.89 -3.54 26.10
C VAL A 195 6.01 -3.16 24.93
N SER A 196 5.04 -4.02 24.61
CA SER A 196 4.04 -3.81 23.58
C SER A 196 2.66 -4.21 24.10
N GLY A 197 1.60 -3.78 23.42
CA GLY A 197 0.24 -4.21 23.73
C GLY A 197 -0.11 -5.53 23.06
N ASP A 198 -0.93 -6.32 23.74
CA ASP A 198 -1.51 -7.54 23.18
C ASP A 198 -2.62 -7.25 22.15
N PHE A 199 -3.23 -8.30 21.59
CA PHE A 199 -4.23 -8.16 20.54
C PHE A 199 -5.51 -7.43 21.00
N ALA A 200 -5.88 -7.51 22.28
CA ALA A 200 -7.07 -6.81 22.77
C ALA A 200 -6.90 -5.29 22.67
N ILE A 201 -5.72 -4.77 23.00
CA ILE A 201 -5.43 -3.34 22.83
C ILE A 201 -5.64 -2.90 21.38
N GLN A 202 -5.19 -3.68 20.39
CA GLN A 202 -5.37 -3.35 18.98
C GLN A 202 -6.84 -3.29 18.55
N VAL A 203 -7.67 -4.17 19.12
CA VAL A 203 -9.10 -4.26 18.78
C VAL A 203 -9.94 -3.20 19.48
N PHE A 204 -9.62 -2.88 20.73
CA PHE A 204 -10.48 -2.08 21.60
C PHE A 204 -10.01 -0.65 21.85
N SER A 205 -8.73 -0.35 21.65
CA SER A 205 -8.17 0.97 21.91
C SER A 205 -8.08 1.79 20.63
N ASP A 206 -8.59 3.02 20.69
CA ASP A 206 -8.35 4.02 19.64
C ASP A 206 -6.94 4.58 19.83
N LEU A 207 -5.96 3.83 19.32
CA LEU A 207 -4.56 4.18 19.49
C LEU A 207 -4.19 5.34 18.58
N PRO A 208 -3.26 6.21 19.01
CA PRO A 208 -2.87 7.35 18.21
C PRO A 208 -2.24 6.93 16.87
N GLY A 209 -3.06 6.93 15.81
CA GLY A 209 -2.64 6.77 14.43
C GLY A 209 -2.14 8.08 13.81
N PRO A 210 -1.66 8.04 12.56
CA PRO A 210 -1.05 9.19 11.88
C PRO A 210 -1.96 10.41 11.77
N THR A 211 -3.28 10.18 11.73
CA THR A 211 -4.29 11.25 11.63
C THR A 211 -4.66 11.87 12.98
N THR A 212 -4.34 11.21 14.10
CA THR A 212 -4.69 11.66 15.45
C THR A 212 -3.53 12.41 16.11
N VAL A 213 -2.29 12.03 15.80
CA VAL A 213 -1.08 12.72 16.25
C VAL A 213 -0.63 13.65 15.13
N ASN A 214 -1.10 14.90 15.16
CA ASN A 214 -0.75 15.95 14.18
C ASN A 214 0.76 16.23 13.98
N THR A 215 1.65 15.47 14.62
CA THR A 215 3.11 15.59 14.55
C THR A 215 3.83 14.31 14.10
N ARG A 216 3.14 13.16 13.92
CA ARG A 216 3.78 11.89 13.55
C ARG A 216 3.33 11.41 12.19
N HIS A 217 4.29 11.31 11.28
CA HIS A 217 4.06 10.82 9.93
C HIS A 217 4.22 9.30 9.87
N GLU A 218 3.53 8.66 8.93
CA GLU A 218 3.59 7.22 8.71
C GLU A 218 4.96 6.78 8.22
N VAL A 219 5.48 5.68 8.76
CA VAL A 219 6.66 5.02 8.23
C VAL A 219 6.47 4.76 6.73
N GLY A 220 7.38 5.32 5.93
CA GLY A 220 7.37 5.24 4.48
C GLY A 220 6.75 6.43 3.75
N SER A 221 6.03 7.34 4.42
CA SER A 221 5.52 8.57 3.80
C SER A 221 6.67 9.52 3.42
N ASP A 222 6.44 10.42 2.46
CA ASP A 222 7.44 11.43 2.05
C ASP A 222 7.87 12.30 3.25
N GLU A 223 6.92 12.64 4.13
CA GLU A 223 7.15 13.44 5.34
C GLU A 223 7.96 12.67 6.39
N TRP A 224 7.67 11.38 6.59
CA TRP A 224 8.48 10.54 7.46
C TRP A 224 9.90 10.38 6.93
N GLN A 225 10.04 10.20 5.61
CA GLN A 225 11.35 10.08 4.97
C GLN A 225 12.17 11.37 5.12
N ALA A 226 11.53 12.53 5.02
CA ALA A 226 12.17 13.83 5.23
C ALA A 226 12.69 13.99 6.67
N ASN A 227 12.00 13.41 7.65
CA ASN A 227 12.43 13.43 9.07
C ASN A 227 13.47 12.36 9.41
N ASN A 228 13.64 11.34 8.57
CA ASN A 228 14.52 10.18 8.83
C ASN A 228 15.52 9.89 7.69
N PRO A 229 16.21 10.88 7.08
CA PRO A 229 16.86 10.78 5.77
C PRO A 229 18.03 9.77 5.67
N ALA A 230 18.63 9.38 6.80
CA ALA A 230 19.82 8.52 6.82
C ALA A 230 19.50 7.03 6.62
N ARG A 231 18.23 6.60 6.65
CA ARG A 231 17.82 5.18 6.63
C ARG A 231 16.66 4.85 5.68
N THR A 232 16.31 5.79 4.80
CA THR A 232 15.01 5.83 4.09
C THR A 232 15.00 5.39 2.63
N GLN A 233 16.03 4.70 2.15
CA GLN A 233 16.04 4.34 0.72
C GLN A 233 15.37 2.98 0.51
N ALA A 234 14.05 3.02 0.32
CA ALA A 234 13.39 2.01 -0.50
C ALA A 234 14.23 1.80 -1.76
N THR A 235 14.51 0.54 -2.10
CA THR A 235 15.42 0.27 -3.21
C THR A 235 14.74 0.69 -4.51
N VAL A 236 15.35 1.63 -5.24
CA VAL A 236 14.83 2.10 -6.52
C VAL A 236 15.18 1.07 -7.59
N LEU A 237 14.16 0.43 -8.15
CA LEU A 237 14.27 -0.50 -9.26
C LEU A 237 13.87 0.20 -10.56
N SER A 238 14.79 0.22 -11.52
CA SER A 238 14.49 0.63 -12.90
C SER A 238 14.08 -0.59 -13.72
N VAL A 239 12.92 -0.52 -14.38
CA VAL A 239 12.31 -1.65 -15.12
C VAL A 239 12.96 -1.90 -16.50
N GLY A 240 14.14 -1.33 -16.76
CA GLY A 240 14.86 -1.49 -18.02
C GLY A 240 15.96 -2.56 -18.01
N LYS A 241 16.03 -3.39 -16.96
CA LYS A 241 17.03 -4.47 -16.83
C LYS A 241 16.32 -5.79 -16.52
N PRO A 242 16.86 -6.94 -16.97
CA PRO A 242 16.29 -8.25 -16.65
C PRO A 242 16.03 -8.37 -15.14
N ALA A 243 14.87 -8.87 -14.74
CA ALA A 243 14.45 -8.97 -13.34
C ALA A 243 15.52 -9.58 -12.41
N ALA A 244 16.34 -10.51 -12.93
CA ALA A 244 17.46 -11.12 -12.23
C ALA A 244 18.58 -10.14 -11.81
N GLN A 245 18.78 -9.02 -12.51
CA GLN A 245 19.76 -7.99 -12.14
C GLN A 245 19.22 -6.97 -11.15
N ALA A 246 17.92 -6.67 -11.21
CA ALA A 246 17.22 -5.82 -10.23
C ALA A 246 17.21 -6.48 -8.84
N LEU A 247 17.08 -7.80 -8.78
CA LEU A 247 17.05 -8.57 -7.52
C LEU A 247 18.38 -8.55 -6.74
N ASN A 248 19.52 -8.43 -7.43
CA ASN A 248 20.84 -8.41 -6.77
C ASN A 248 21.13 -7.11 -5.99
N ALA A 249 20.32 -6.06 -6.17
CA ALA A 249 20.45 -4.80 -5.46
C ALA A 249 19.69 -4.78 -4.12
N ILE A 250 18.84 -5.78 -3.85
CA ILE A 250 18.00 -5.82 -2.65
C ILE A 250 18.80 -6.46 -1.52
N THR A 251 19.06 -5.69 -0.46
CA THR A 251 19.58 -6.26 0.78
C THR A 251 18.45 -6.97 1.50
N LEU A 252 18.31 -8.28 1.26
CA LEU A 252 17.41 -9.13 2.02
C LEU A 252 17.88 -9.19 3.48
N ARG A 253 16.94 -9.05 4.42
CA ARG A 253 17.22 -9.22 5.84
C ARG A 253 16.69 -10.56 6.29
N THR A 254 17.48 -11.27 7.08
CA THR A 254 16.94 -12.39 7.86
C THR A 254 16.48 -11.80 9.18
N ALA A 255 15.19 -11.94 9.48
CA ALA A 255 14.61 -11.59 10.75
C ALA A 255 13.94 -12.83 11.32
N THR A 256 14.25 -13.22 12.57
CA THR A 256 13.63 -14.40 13.21
C THR A 256 13.76 -15.70 12.40
N GLY A 257 14.81 -15.86 11.59
CA GLY A 257 14.98 -17.04 10.71
C GLY A 257 14.19 -17.00 9.39
N HIS A 258 13.47 -15.91 9.14
CA HIS A 258 12.64 -15.66 7.96
C HIS A 258 13.15 -14.46 7.17
N VAL A 259 12.64 -14.27 5.94
CA VAL A 259 13.12 -13.20 5.06
C VAL A 259 12.21 -11.98 5.15
N PHE A 260 12.80 -10.84 5.51
CA PHE A 260 12.21 -9.53 5.31
C PHE A 260 12.82 -8.88 4.07
N THR A 261 11.95 -8.42 3.18
CA THR A 261 12.28 -7.72 1.94
C THR A 261 11.86 -6.26 2.06
N PRO A 262 12.79 -5.31 2.17
CA PRO A 262 12.45 -3.90 2.23
C PRO A 262 11.63 -3.44 1.02
N ALA A 263 10.80 -2.42 1.24
CA ALA A 263 9.98 -1.76 0.22
C ALA A 263 10.80 -1.35 -1.01
N GLN A 264 10.20 -1.51 -2.18
CA GLN A 264 10.84 -1.23 -3.47
C GLN A 264 10.05 -0.19 -4.23
N ILE A 265 10.75 0.80 -4.78
CA ILE A 265 10.15 1.81 -5.65
C ILE A 265 10.50 1.42 -7.08
N VAL A 266 9.48 1.04 -7.83
CA VAL A 266 9.58 0.81 -9.26
C VAL A 266 9.38 2.15 -9.98
N VAL A 267 10.30 2.49 -10.89
CA VAL A 267 10.27 3.75 -11.65
C VAL A 267 10.13 3.45 -13.14
N ALA A 268 9.23 4.15 -13.81
CA ALA A 268 9.05 4.08 -15.26
C ALA A 268 10.31 4.59 -15.98
N PRO A 269 10.66 4.04 -17.15
CA PRO A 269 11.76 4.57 -17.95
C PRO A 269 11.42 5.95 -18.53
N ASP A 270 12.45 6.71 -18.93
CA ASP A 270 12.29 8.09 -19.41
C ASP A 270 11.38 8.23 -20.64
N HIS A 271 11.23 7.14 -21.40
CA HIS A 271 10.41 7.06 -22.63
C HIS A 271 8.97 6.61 -22.39
N ALA A 272 8.56 6.37 -21.15
CA ALA A 272 7.19 5.97 -20.86
C ALA A 272 6.17 7.08 -21.15
N ALA A 273 5.01 6.68 -21.66
CA ALA A 273 3.83 7.54 -21.64
C ALA A 273 3.31 7.67 -20.20
N ASP A 274 2.72 8.82 -19.90
CA ASP A 274 2.24 9.18 -18.57
C ASP A 274 0.72 9.41 -18.63
N PHE A 275 -0.06 8.78 -17.76
CA PHE A 275 -1.52 9.00 -17.66
C PHE A 275 -1.86 10.48 -17.45
N LEU A 276 -1.05 11.17 -16.65
CA LEU A 276 -1.17 12.58 -16.34
C LEU A 276 0.08 13.34 -16.78
N PRO A 277 -0.08 14.58 -17.27
CA PRO A 277 1.05 15.46 -17.48
C PRO A 277 1.85 15.66 -16.18
N PRO A 278 3.19 15.79 -16.24
CA PRO A 278 4.02 15.93 -15.05
C PRO A 278 3.61 17.08 -14.10
N SER A 279 3.13 18.21 -14.64
CA SER A 279 2.65 19.33 -13.82
C SER A 279 1.37 18.97 -13.06
N GLN A 280 0.45 18.22 -13.68
CA GLN A 280 -0.79 17.75 -13.08
C GLN A 280 -0.52 16.69 -12.01
N ALA A 281 0.32 15.71 -12.31
CA ALA A 281 0.76 14.70 -11.34
C ALA A 281 1.39 15.36 -10.10
N SER A 282 2.24 16.37 -10.31
CA SER A 282 2.86 17.14 -9.21
C SER A 282 1.86 17.96 -8.42
N ALA A 283 0.88 18.58 -9.09
CA ALA A 283 -0.18 19.33 -8.44
C ALA A 283 -1.05 18.42 -7.57
N LEU A 284 -1.50 17.29 -8.09
CA LEU A 284 -2.27 16.30 -7.33
C LEU A 284 -1.47 15.74 -6.16
N LYS A 285 -0.18 15.48 -6.36
CA LYS A 285 0.70 15.02 -5.27
C LYS A 285 0.66 16.00 -4.09
N LYS A 286 0.54 17.30 -4.36
CA LYS A 286 0.55 18.37 -3.36
C LYS A 286 -0.85 18.72 -2.80
N PHE A 287 -1.88 18.70 -3.62
CA PHE A 287 -3.18 19.30 -3.29
C PHE A 287 -4.31 18.28 -3.12
N ALA A 288 -4.19 17.10 -3.73
CA ALA A 288 -5.24 16.10 -3.61
C ALA A 288 -5.18 15.43 -2.22
N PRO A 289 -6.32 15.25 -1.53
CA PRO A 289 -6.37 14.44 -0.32
C PRO A 289 -5.99 13.00 -0.65
N LYS A 290 -5.25 12.34 0.24
CA LYS A 290 -4.78 10.97 0.04
C LYS A 290 -5.15 10.07 1.20
N HIS A 291 -5.41 8.81 0.87
CA HIS A 291 -5.42 7.71 1.82
C HIS A 291 -4.02 7.48 2.38
N PRO A 292 -3.93 7.01 3.63
CA PRO A 292 -2.65 6.71 4.24
C PRO A 292 -1.89 5.64 3.46
N ILE A 293 -0.55 5.68 3.53
CA ILE A 293 0.33 4.75 2.81
C ILE A 293 0.23 3.33 3.37
N GLY A 294 -0.28 3.19 4.60
CA GLY A 294 -0.60 1.92 5.25
C GLY A 294 -1.95 1.32 4.90
N ASP A 295 -2.77 2.01 4.11
CA ASP A 295 -4.10 1.53 3.80
C ASP A 295 -4.05 0.38 2.76
N THR A 296 -3.96 -0.84 3.27
CA THR A 296 -3.86 -2.08 2.47
C THR A 296 -5.05 -2.29 1.55
N TYR A 297 -6.23 -1.73 1.85
CA TYR A 297 -7.40 -1.84 0.97
C TYR A 297 -7.13 -1.26 -0.42
N TYR A 298 -6.46 -0.11 -0.50
CA TYR A 298 -6.16 0.53 -1.78
C TYR A 298 -5.04 -0.19 -2.54
N HIS A 299 -4.15 -0.89 -1.83
CA HIS A 299 -3.19 -1.80 -2.45
C HIS A 299 -3.92 -2.98 -3.10
N GLN A 300 -4.76 -3.67 -2.33
CA GLN A 300 -5.56 -4.80 -2.79
C GLN A 300 -6.51 -4.42 -3.94
N MET A 301 -7.10 -3.20 -3.89
CA MET A 301 -7.89 -2.67 -5.00
C MET A 301 -7.04 -2.49 -6.26
N GLY A 302 -5.82 -2.00 -6.12
CA GLY A 302 -4.86 -1.90 -7.22
C GLY A 302 -4.55 -3.26 -7.82
N ASP A 303 -4.18 -4.25 -7.01
CA ASP A 303 -3.92 -5.61 -7.44
C ASP A 303 -5.13 -6.22 -8.16
N TYR A 304 -6.33 -6.07 -7.57
CA TYR A 304 -7.58 -6.54 -8.17
C TYR A 304 -7.80 -5.94 -9.56
N VAL A 305 -7.62 -4.62 -9.73
CA VAL A 305 -7.74 -3.98 -11.05
C VAL A 305 -6.70 -4.56 -12.03
N LEU A 306 -5.43 -4.63 -11.63
CA LEU A 306 -4.36 -5.13 -12.49
C LEU A 306 -4.58 -6.59 -12.89
N ASP A 307 -5.09 -7.45 -12.00
CA ASP A 307 -5.42 -8.85 -12.28
C ASP A 307 -6.52 -9.00 -13.33
N GLN A 308 -7.56 -8.15 -13.27
CA GLN A 308 -8.61 -8.12 -14.27
C GLN A 308 -8.06 -7.73 -15.64
N PHE A 309 -7.20 -6.71 -15.71
CA PHE A 309 -6.58 -6.29 -16.97
C PHE A 309 -5.57 -7.32 -17.48
N ARG A 310 -4.79 -7.97 -16.61
CA ARG A 310 -3.87 -9.05 -16.98
C ARG A 310 -4.60 -10.22 -17.64
N SER A 311 -5.80 -10.53 -17.17
CA SER A 311 -6.65 -11.56 -17.77
C SER A 311 -7.14 -11.20 -19.17
N LEU A 312 -7.35 -9.90 -19.45
CA LEU A 312 -7.83 -9.39 -20.74
C LEU A 312 -6.69 -9.08 -21.74
N TYR A 313 -5.49 -8.81 -21.22
CA TYR A 313 -4.30 -8.39 -21.95
C TYR A 313 -3.06 -9.16 -21.46
N PRO A 314 -2.98 -10.48 -21.73
CA PRO A 314 -1.94 -11.34 -21.18
C PRO A 314 -0.53 -11.08 -21.73
N ASP A 315 -0.40 -10.26 -22.78
CA ASP A 315 0.88 -9.83 -23.36
C ASP A 315 1.43 -8.53 -22.73
N ILE A 316 0.71 -7.94 -21.77
CA ILE A 316 1.17 -6.79 -20.99
C ILE A 316 1.62 -7.27 -19.61
N THR A 317 2.80 -6.86 -19.19
CA THR A 317 3.26 -6.98 -17.80
C THR A 317 2.69 -5.83 -16.98
N PHE A 318 1.94 -6.15 -15.93
CA PHE A 318 1.36 -5.15 -15.02
C PHE A 318 2.11 -5.14 -13.69
N HIS A 319 2.58 -3.95 -13.29
CA HIS A 319 3.27 -3.72 -12.03
C HIS A 319 2.56 -2.66 -11.19
N ILE A 320 2.55 -2.88 -9.88
CA ILE A 320 2.19 -1.87 -8.89
C ILE A 320 3.46 -1.37 -8.20
N SER A 321 3.62 -0.06 -8.14
CA SER A 321 4.68 0.61 -7.38
C SER A 321 4.04 1.28 -6.17
N TRP A 322 3.55 0.48 -5.23
CA TRP A 322 2.80 0.97 -4.07
C TRP A 322 3.55 2.05 -3.29
N TYR A 323 4.83 1.82 -3.05
CA TYR A 323 5.70 2.70 -2.29
C TYR A 323 6.03 4.02 -3.01
N ASN A 324 5.75 4.11 -4.31
CA ASN A 324 6.01 5.31 -5.08
C ASN A 324 4.91 6.35 -4.84
N SER A 325 5.31 7.53 -4.35
CA SER A 325 4.41 8.66 -4.08
C SER A 325 4.06 9.49 -5.32
N ILE A 326 4.60 9.13 -6.50
CA ILE A 326 4.22 9.71 -7.79
C ILE A 326 2.73 9.45 -8.05
N VAL A 327 2.00 10.51 -8.41
CA VAL A 327 0.59 10.44 -8.80
C VAL A 327 0.52 10.24 -10.31
N ASN A 328 0.79 9.02 -10.76
CA ASN A 328 0.67 8.68 -12.18
C ASN A 328 0.51 7.18 -12.41
N ALA A 329 0.07 6.83 -13.62
CA ALA A 329 0.28 5.52 -14.21
C ALA A 329 1.11 5.71 -15.48
N HIS A 330 1.78 4.64 -15.93
CA HIS A 330 2.66 4.70 -17.07
C HIS A 330 2.52 3.47 -17.95
N SER A 331 2.77 3.65 -19.24
CA SER A 331 2.85 2.58 -20.23
C SER A 331 4.07 2.77 -21.11
N TYR A 332 4.72 1.66 -21.45
CA TYR A 332 5.91 1.68 -22.29
C TYR A 332 6.15 0.34 -22.95
N VAL A 333 6.95 0.38 -24.02
CA VAL A 333 7.51 -0.79 -24.67
C VAL A 333 9.02 -0.76 -24.50
N THR A 334 9.60 -1.84 -23.98
CA THR A 334 11.05 -2.01 -23.84
C THR A 334 11.42 -3.38 -24.38
N GLU A 335 12.32 -3.43 -25.36
CA GLU A 335 12.76 -4.70 -25.98
C GLU A 335 11.60 -5.57 -26.52
N GLY A 336 10.49 -4.91 -26.93
CA GLY A 336 9.28 -5.57 -27.43
C GLY A 336 8.30 -6.01 -26.33
N GLU A 337 8.66 -5.89 -25.06
CA GLU A 337 7.77 -6.17 -23.93
C GLU A 337 6.93 -4.94 -23.59
N LYS A 338 5.61 -5.13 -23.50
CA LYS A 338 4.66 -4.09 -23.09
C LYS A 338 4.51 -4.12 -21.59
N THR A 339 4.60 -2.96 -20.96
CA THR A 339 4.49 -2.84 -19.50
C THR A 339 3.58 -1.69 -19.12
N ILE A 340 2.77 -1.91 -18.09
CA ILE A 340 2.00 -0.89 -17.40
C ILE A 340 2.46 -0.83 -15.94
N LEU A 341 2.76 0.39 -15.47
CA LEU A 341 3.16 0.67 -14.10
C LEU A 341 2.12 1.57 -13.42
N LEU A 342 1.50 1.09 -12.36
CA LEU A 342 0.58 1.85 -11.53
C LEU A 342 1.29 2.32 -10.26
N ASN A 343 1.47 3.63 -10.07
CA ASN A 343 2.08 4.13 -8.84
C ASN A 343 1.06 4.30 -7.72
N GLY A 344 1.49 4.00 -6.49
CA GLY A 344 0.66 4.10 -5.30
C GLY A 344 0.16 5.52 -5.02
N GLY A 345 0.90 6.55 -5.43
CA GLY A 345 0.47 7.94 -5.29
C GLY A 345 -0.85 8.24 -6.01
N LEU A 346 -1.10 7.61 -7.16
CA LEU A 346 -2.39 7.73 -7.88
C LEU A 346 -3.48 6.90 -7.19
N LEU A 347 -3.16 5.65 -6.84
CA LEU A 347 -4.08 4.71 -6.16
C LEU A 347 -4.65 5.25 -4.84
N ARG A 348 -3.88 6.09 -4.14
CA ARG A 348 -4.27 6.63 -2.83
C ARG A 348 -5.03 7.94 -2.91
N ILE A 349 -5.35 8.50 -4.06
CA ILE A 349 -6.13 9.75 -4.09
C ILE A 349 -7.55 9.49 -3.60
N ALA A 350 -7.97 10.24 -2.57
CA ALA A 350 -9.29 10.08 -1.99
C ALA A 350 -10.39 10.42 -3.00
N GLY A 351 -11.32 9.49 -3.21
CA GLY A 351 -12.37 9.59 -4.21
C GLY A 351 -11.94 9.20 -5.63
N PHE A 352 -10.70 8.73 -5.82
CA PHE A 352 -10.24 8.09 -7.06
C PHE A 352 -10.14 6.57 -6.82
N GLU A 353 -11.31 5.93 -6.86
CA GLU A 353 -11.55 4.55 -6.42
C GLU A 353 -11.47 3.58 -7.60
N TYR A 354 -12.04 2.38 -7.44
CA TYR A 354 -12.04 1.30 -8.43
C TYR A 354 -12.35 1.77 -9.86
N GLU A 355 -13.43 2.52 -10.07
CA GLU A 355 -13.85 2.93 -11.41
C GLU A 355 -12.84 3.92 -12.05
N GLY A 356 -12.34 4.90 -11.30
CA GLY A 356 -11.34 5.85 -11.76
C GLY A 356 -10.00 5.17 -12.09
N ILE A 357 -9.55 4.25 -11.23
CA ILE A 357 -8.33 3.48 -11.46
C ILE A 357 -8.48 2.56 -12.68
N CYS A 358 -9.63 1.91 -12.86
CA CYS A 358 -9.90 1.14 -14.07
C CYS A 358 -9.79 1.99 -15.34
N LEU A 359 -10.30 3.23 -15.33
CA LEU A 359 -10.20 4.13 -16.47
C LEU A 359 -8.75 4.60 -16.71
N ALA A 360 -7.98 4.86 -15.65
CA ALA A 360 -6.55 5.18 -15.78
C ALA A 360 -5.76 4.01 -16.39
N ILE A 361 -5.98 2.77 -15.92
CA ILE A 361 -5.33 1.59 -16.51
C ILE A 361 -5.82 1.31 -17.93
N ALA A 362 -7.12 1.53 -18.22
CA ALA A 362 -7.65 1.43 -19.57
C ALA A 362 -7.02 2.43 -20.53
N HIS A 363 -6.71 3.64 -20.06
CA HIS A 363 -5.96 4.64 -20.81
C HIS A 363 -4.53 4.16 -21.10
N GLU A 364 -3.82 3.60 -20.10
CA GLU A 364 -2.48 3.02 -20.32
C GLU A 364 -2.48 1.85 -21.30
N VAL A 365 -3.52 1.01 -21.27
CA VAL A 365 -3.75 -0.01 -22.31
C VAL A 365 -3.99 0.65 -23.67
N GLY A 366 -4.71 1.77 -23.68
CA GLY A 366 -4.96 2.60 -24.85
C GLY A 366 -3.69 3.13 -25.49
N HIS A 367 -2.67 3.53 -24.73
CA HIS A 367 -1.37 3.89 -25.31
C HIS A 367 -0.73 2.74 -26.09
N LEU A 368 -0.82 1.51 -25.58
CA LEU A 368 -0.18 0.32 -26.15
C LEU A 368 -0.95 -0.32 -27.32
N TYR A 369 -2.26 -0.07 -27.40
CA TYR A 369 -3.17 -0.74 -28.35
C TYR A 369 -4.02 0.21 -29.20
N GLY A 370 -4.08 1.48 -28.85
CA GLY A 370 -4.61 2.54 -29.71
C GLY A 370 -3.83 2.58 -31.02
N THR A 371 -4.40 3.23 -32.04
CA THR A 371 -3.81 3.17 -33.39
C THR A 371 -2.43 3.83 -33.33
N PRO A 372 -1.31 3.10 -33.54
CA PRO A 372 -0.01 3.72 -33.40
C PRO A 372 0.11 4.83 -34.44
N ASP A 373 0.34 6.07 -34.01
CA ASP A 373 0.51 7.25 -34.86
C ASP A 373 1.88 7.29 -35.56
N GLY A 374 2.56 6.15 -35.61
CA GLY A 374 3.94 6.02 -36.07
C GLY A 374 4.98 6.48 -35.05
N SER A 375 4.59 6.76 -33.79
CA SER A 375 5.53 7.13 -32.73
C SER A 375 6.63 6.09 -32.54
N PRO A 376 7.91 6.51 -32.50
CA PRO A 376 9.03 5.62 -32.25
C PRO A 376 9.01 5.07 -30.82
N LEU A 377 8.24 5.68 -29.90
CA LEU A 377 8.11 5.23 -28.51
C LEU A 377 7.21 3.98 -28.36
N GLY A 378 6.52 3.56 -29.42
CA GLY A 378 5.62 2.40 -29.38
C GLY A 378 4.29 2.64 -28.65
N VAL A 379 3.93 3.91 -28.43
CA VAL A 379 2.71 4.36 -27.75
C VAL A 379 1.99 5.44 -28.55
N THR A 380 0.65 5.38 -28.60
CA THR A 380 -0.18 6.43 -29.25
C THR A 380 -0.30 7.70 -28.39
N CYS A 381 -0.96 8.73 -28.89
CA CYS A 381 -1.19 9.98 -28.18
C CYS A 381 -2.32 9.87 -27.14
N GLU A 382 -2.34 10.82 -26.21
CA GLU A 382 -3.29 10.92 -25.09
C GLU A 382 -4.76 10.77 -25.48
N GLY A 383 -5.20 11.47 -26.53
CA GLY A 383 -6.61 11.46 -26.95
C GLY A 383 -7.03 10.12 -27.54
N GLU A 384 -6.15 9.45 -28.26
CA GLU A 384 -6.40 8.09 -28.75
C GLU A 384 -6.38 7.07 -27.60
N ALA A 385 -5.50 7.24 -26.63
CA ALA A 385 -5.44 6.42 -25.44
C ALA A 385 -6.72 6.53 -24.60
N ASP A 386 -7.20 7.76 -24.33
CA ASP A 386 -8.49 8.02 -23.68
C ASP A 386 -9.65 7.36 -24.45
N TYR A 387 -9.68 7.56 -25.76
CA TYR A 387 -10.76 7.04 -26.60
C TYR A 387 -10.75 5.50 -26.64
N TYR A 388 -9.60 4.88 -26.85
CA TYR A 388 -9.47 3.41 -26.86
C TYR A 388 -9.81 2.83 -25.49
N GLY A 389 -9.29 3.42 -24.41
CA GLY A 389 -9.52 2.98 -23.04
C GLY A 389 -11.01 2.96 -22.72
N ALA A 390 -11.69 4.08 -22.94
CA ALA A 390 -13.12 4.21 -22.72
C ALA A 390 -13.97 3.38 -23.69
N LYS A 391 -13.56 3.25 -24.95
CA LYS A 391 -14.38 2.60 -25.98
C LYS A 391 -14.24 1.08 -25.98
N ILE A 392 -13.03 0.57 -25.83
CA ILE A 392 -12.69 -0.84 -26.05
C ILE A 392 -12.31 -1.50 -24.73
N ALA A 393 -11.30 -0.99 -24.03
CA ALA A 393 -10.74 -1.68 -22.87
C ALA A 393 -11.77 -1.82 -21.73
N LEU A 394 -12.46 -0.73 -21.37
CA LEU A 394 -13.50 -0.78 -20.34
C LEU A 394 -14.73 -1.60 -20.74
N ARG A 395 -15.05 -1.72 -22.03
CA ARG A 395 -16.15 -2.58 -22.51
C ARG A 395 -15.79 -4.07 -22.47
N LYS A 396 -14.51 -4.42 -22.54
CA LYS A 396 -14.04 -5.79 -22.28
C LYS A 396 -14.11 -6.14 -20.80
N LEU A 397 -13.79 -5.16 -19.94
CA LEU A 397 -13.80 -5.33 -18.48
C LEU A 397 -15.23 -5.39 -17.91
N TRP A 398 -16.08 -4.46 -18.29
CA TRP A 398 -17.44 -4.34 -17.77
C TRP A 398 -18.46 -4.71 -18.83
N PHE A 399 -19.11 -5.86 -18.65
CA PHE A 399 -20.08 -6.36 -19.61
C PHE A 399 -21.46 -5.67 -19.47
N GLY A 400 -22.04 -5.28 -20.62
CA GLY A 400 -23.44 -4.82 -20.69
C GLY A 400 -23.70 -3.55 -19.85
N GLU A 401 -24.70 -3.61 -18.98
CA GLU A 401 -25.11 -2.48 -18.13
C GLU A 401 -24.03 -2.07 -17.12
N LEU A 402 -23.13 -2.99 -16.73
CA LEU A 402 -22.00 -2.66 -15.85
C LEU A 402 -21.12 -1.58 -16.47
N TYR A 403 -20.90 -1.62 -17.80
CA TYR A 403 -20.15 -0.59 -18.50
C TYR A 403 -20.76 0.79 -18.29
N GLY A 404 -22.06 0.94 -18.58
CA GLY A 404 -22.75 2.23 -18.45
C GLY A 404 -22.72 2.76 -17.02
N ASN A 405 -22.93 1.87 -16.04
CA ASN A 405 -22.97 2.23 -14.63
C ASN A 405 -21.59 2.62 -14.09
N PHE A 406 -20.51 1.96 -14.51
CA PHE A 406 -19.17 2.21 -13.95
C PHE A 406 -18.39 3.27 -14.72
N ILE A 407 -18.59 3.42 -16.04
CA ILE A 407 -17.88 4.46 -16.78
C ILE A 407 -18.35 5.87 -16.40
N THR A 408 -19.64 6.04 -16.09
CA THR A 408 -20.18 7.32 -15.60
C THR A 408 -19.56 7.71 -14.26
N LYS A 409 -19.45 6.75 -13.34
CA LYS A 409 -18.70 6.94 -12.08
C LYS A 409 -17.22 7.25 -12.32
N SER A 410 -16.58 6.58 -13.27
CA SER A 410 -15.17 6.86 -13.64
C SER A 410 -15.00 8.31 -14.07
N VAL A 411 -15.92 8.82 -14.91
CA VAL A 411 -15.94 10.22 -15.36
C VAL A 411 -16.13 11.18 -14.19
N ASP A 412 -17.01 10.85 -13.23
CA ASP A 412 -17.21 11.69 -12.05
C ASP A 412 -15.97 11.71 -11.14
N GLN A 413 -15.26 10.59 -11.00
CA GLN A 413 -13.99 10.52 -10.26
C GLN A 413 -12.87 11.29 -10.98
N PHE A 414 -12.83 11.30 -12.33
CA PHE A 414 -11.90 12.15 -13.09
C PHE A 414 -12.18 13.64 -12.90
N LYS A 415 -13.46 14.05 -12.90
CA LYS A 415 -13.83 15.45 -12.60
C LYS A 415 -13.40 15.85 -11.19
N LEU A 416 -13.56 14.95 -10.21
CA LEU A 416 -13.07 15.17 -8.85
C LEU A 416 -11.54 15.33 -8.84
N LEU A 417 -10.81 14.42 -9.50
CA LEU A 417 -9.36 14.51 -9.64
C LEU A 417 -8.94 15.88 -10.19
N TYR A 418 -9.54 16.31 -11.30
CA TYR A 418 -9.26 17.59 -11.95
C TYR A 418 -9.62 18.80 -11.08
N SER A 419 -10.57 18.68 -10.16
CA SER A 419 -10.91 19.76 -9.23
C SER A 419 -9.79 20.11 -8.25
N PHE A 420 -8.84 19.19 -8.01
CA PHE A 420 -7.65 19.44 -7.19
C PHE A 420 -6.49 20.05 -7.98
N ILE A 421 -6.61 20.17 -9.31
CA ILE A 421 -5.55 20.67 -10.18
C ILE A 421 -5.76 22.17 -10.38
N PRO A 422 -4.83 23.03 -9.95
CA PRO A 422 -4.88 24.44 -10.28
C PRO A 422 -4.71 24.62 -11.80
N GLN A 423 -5.10 25.77 -12.34
CA GLN A 423 -4.83 26.07 -13.75
C GLN A 423 -3.32 26.01 -14.01
N VAL A 424 -2.90 25.03 -14.82
CA VAL A 424 -1.51 24.81 -15.23
C VAL A 424 -1.36 25.09 -16.73
N SER A 425 -0.17 25.50 -17.13
CA SER A 425 0.17 25.64 -18.56
C SER A 425 0.07 24.29 -19.27
N PRO A 426 -0.20 24.27 -20.58
CA PRO A 426 -0.15 23.04 -21.36
C PRO A 426 1.24 22.42 -21.29
N ASP A 427 1.30 21.15 -20.90
CA ASP A 427 2.50 20.34 -20.93
C ASP A 427 2.61 19.62 -22.29
N LEU A 428 3.83 19.19 -22.60
CA LEU A 428 4.09 18.27 -23.70
C LEU A 428 4.34 16.86 -23.15
N ASP A 429 3.88 15.86 -23.88
CA ASP A 429 4.26 14.47 -23.63
C ASP A 429 5.71 14.20 -24.06
N LYS A 430 6.18 12.98 -23.80
CA LYS A 430 7.56 12.57 -24.14
C LYS A 430 7.83 12.53 -25.65
N ALA A 431 6.78 12.49 -26.46
CA ALA A 431 6.84 12.60 -27.92
C ALA A 431 6.69 14.06 -28.41
N GLY A 432 6.67 15.04 -27.51
CA GLY A 432 6.55 16.47 -27.85
C GLY A 432 5.14 16.90 -28.28
N ARG A 433 4.11 16.06 -28.08
CA ARG A 433 2.71 16.38 -28.38
C ARG A 433 2.11 17.12 -27.19
N ALA A 434 1.24 18.08 -27.47
CA ALA A 434 0.51 18.76 -26.39
C ALA A 434 -0.49 17.80 -25.75
N TYR A 435 -0.53 17.76 -24.41
CA TYR A 435 -1.61 17.09 -23.71
C TYR A 435 -2.95 17.78 -24.02
N PRO A 436 -4.02 17.03 -24.33
CA PRO A 436 -5.36 17.59 -24.40
C PRO A 436 -5.75 18.24 -23.08
N SER A 437 -6.57 19.29 -23.13
CA SER A 437 -7.12 19.88 -21.91
C SER A 437 -7.99 18.87 -21.15
N ASN A 438 -8.15 19.07 -19.84
CA ASN A 438 -8.99 18.21 -19.01
C ASN A 438 -10.42 18.08 -19.57
N ASP A 439 -11.00 19.18 -20.04
CA ASP A 439 -12.32 19.18 -20.71
C ASP A 439 -12.30 18.35 -22.00
N CYS A 440 -11.24 18.47 -22.81
CA CYS A 440 -11.10 17.70 -24.02
C CYS A 440 -10.97 16.19 -23.76
N ARG A 441 -10.25 15.79 -22.70
CA ARG A 441 -10.17 14.39 -22.26
C ARG A 441 -11.56 13.86 -21.87
N LEU A 442 -12.33 14.63 -21.10
CA LEU A 442 -13.70 14.26 -20.71
C LEU A 442 -14.65 14.17 -21.92
N ASP A 443 -14.55 15.09 -22.87
CA ASP A 443 -15.30 15.06 -24.13
C ASP A 443 -14.93 13.83 -24.96
N THR A 444 -13.66 13.44 -24.95
CA THR A 444 -13.16 12.26 -25.66
C THR A 444 -13.70 10.96 -25.07
N ILE A 445 -13.71 10.84 -23.75
CA ILE A 445 -14.35 9.72 -23.04
C ILE A 445 -15.86 9.68 -23.34
N SER A 446 -16.51 10.84 -23.32
CA SER A 446 -17.95 10.95 -23.63
C SER A 446 -18.26 10.55 -25.09
N ALA A 447 -17.41 10.94 -26.04
CA ALA A 447 -17.51 10.52 -27.44
C ALA A 447 -17.33 9.00 -27.58
N ALA A 448 -16.35 8.41 -26.90
CA ALA A 448 -16.12 6.97 -26.86
C ALA A 448 -17.32 6.17 -26.28
N MET A 449 -17.95 6.71 -25.24
CA MET A 449 -19.19 6.18 -24.66
C MET A 449 -20.32 6.19 -25.68
N ALA A 450 -20.49 7.30 -26.40
CA ALA A 450 -21.56 7.49 -27.39
C ALA A 450 -21.25 6.87 -28.77
N GLY A 451 -20.09 6.25 -28.96
CA GLY A 451 -19.64 5.70 -30.24
C GLY A 451 -19.38 6.76 -31.32
N GLN A 452 -19.18 8.02 -30.92
CA GLN A 452 -18.88 9.14 -31.81
C GLN A 452 -17.39 9.20 -32.18
N PRO A 453 -17.00 9.90 -33.26
CA PRO A 453 -15.59 10.12 -33.59
C PRO A 453 -14.81 10.83 -32.46
N ILE A 454 -13.49 10.68 -32.45
CA ILE A 454 -12.59 11.41 -31.54
C ILE A 454 -12.76 12.92 -31.78
N PRO A 455 -12.96 13.75 -30.73
CA PRO A 455 -13.03 15.20 -30.87
C PRO A 455 -11.74 15.79 -31.45
N ALA A 456 -11.87 16.88 -32.23
CA ALA A 456 -10.71 17.51 -32.87
C ALA A 456 -9.63 17.99 -31.88
N CYS A 457 -10.02 18.37 -30.65
CA CYS A 457 -9.08 18.79 -29.61
C CYS A 457 -8.20 17.65 -29.06
N ALA A 458 -8.59 16.39 -29.31
CA ALA A 458 -7.92 15.18 -28.86
C ALA A 458 -7.29 14.38 -30.01
N ALA A 459 -7.40 14.88 -31.24
CA ALA A 459 -6.74 14.26 -32.38
C ALA A 459 -5.21 14.29 -32.18
N CYS A 460 -4.52 13.21 -32.51
CA CYS A 460 -3.06 13.19 -32.46
C CYS A 460 -2.50 14.28 -33.37
N GLY A 461 -1.73 15.19 -32.78
CA GLY A 461 -0.99 16.19 -33.55
C GLY A 461 0.04 15.51 -34.45
N THR A 462 0.29 16.06 -35.63
CA THR A 462 1.37 15.59 -36.49
C THR A 462 2.72 15.93 -35.85
N VAL A 463 3.52 14.91 -35.53
CA VAL A 463 4.88 15.07 -35.01
C VAL A 463 5.88 14.82 -36.13
N ASP A 464 6.86 15.72 -36.29
CA ASP A 464 8.02 15.44 -37.12
C ASP A 464 9.01 14.57 -36.34
N TRP A 465 8.88 13.25 -36.51
CA TRP A 465 9.71 12.26 -35.84
C TRP A 465 11.22 12.42 -36.14
N SER A 466 11.61 13.13 -37.20
CA SER A 466 13.01 13.39 -37.52
C SER A 466 13.70 14.36 -36.54
N THR A 467 12.90 15.11 -35.78
CA THR A 467 13.38 16.11 -34.81
C THR A 467 13.52 15.57 -33.39
N ILE A 468 12.96 14.39 -33.11
CA ILE A 468 13.04 13.74 -31.80
C ILE A 468 14.29 12.86 -31.80
N THR A 469 15.30 13.28 -31.04
CA THR A 469 16.50 12.47 -30.85
C THR A 469 16.09 11.18 -30.13
N PRO A 470 16.43 9.98 -30.62
CA PRO A 470 16.11 8.73 -29.94
C PRO A 470 16.88 8.69 -28.61
N GLY A 471 16.26 9.19 -27.54
CA GLY A 471 16.78 9.10 -26.19
C GLY A 471 16.70 7.66 -25.74
N GLY A 472 17.75 6.88 -26.05
CA GLY A 472 17.92 5.52 -25.53
C GLY A 472 16.91 4.51 -26.05
N GLN A 473 16.77 4.35 -27.37
CA GLN A 473 16.02 3.21 -27.90
C GLN A 473 16.80 1.90 -27.71
N GLY A 474 16.25 1.01 -26.88
CA GLY A 474 16.15 -0.38 -27.29
C GLY A 474 15.52 -0.40 -28.69
N THR A 475 16.24 -0.98 -29.65
CA THR A 475 15.94 -0.94 -31.08
C THR A 475 14.45 -1.15 -31.36
N ALA A 476 13.83 -0.21 -32.08
CA ALA A 476 12.49 -0.37 -32.63
C ALA A 476 12.38 -1.74 -33.32
N VAL A 477 11.44 -2.56 -32.86
CA VAL A 477 11.11 -3.83 -33.51
C VAL A 477 10.46 -3.48 -34.86
N PRO A 478 10.97 -3.98 -35.99
CA PRO A 478 10.33 -3.75 -37.27
C PRO A 478 8.93 -4.38 -37.28
N SER A 479 7.99 -3.61 -37.82
CA SER A 479 6.56 -3.92 -38.00
C SER A 479 6.26 -5.29 -38.60
#